data_AF-A0A0K2YIN9-F1
#
_entry.id   AF-A0A0K2YIN9-F1
#
_cell.length_a   1.000
_cell.length_b   1.000
_cell.length_c   1.000
_cell.angle_alpha   90.00
_cell.angle_beta   90.00
_cell.angle_gamma   90.00
#
_symmetry.space_group_name_H-M   'P 1'
#
loop_
_entity.id
_entity.type
_entity.pdbx_description
1 polymer ?
#
loop_
_entity_poly.entity_id
_entity_poly.type
_entity_poly.pdbx_seq_one_letter_code
_entity_poly.pdbx_strand_id
1 'polypeptide(L)'
;MHGSCVGAGIEVPAFASRIVAAQGTVFRLPEVSMGLIPGAGGCVSIPRRIGRHRAYWLCVTGAALDTETALAWSLIDEISR
;
A
#
# COMPACT_ATOMS: atom_id res chain seq x y z
N MET A 1 -2.99 -11.14 0.74
CA MET A 1 -1.67 -10.56 0.41
C MET A 1 -0.66 -11.15 1.38
N HIS A 2 0.51 -11.55 0.90
CA HIS A 2 1.50 -12.27 1.70
C HIS A 2 2.90 -11.72 1.40
N GLY A 3 3.77 -11.64 2.41
CA GLY A 3 5.17 -11.25 2.24
C GLY A 3 5.36 -9.78 1.88
N SER A 4 6.28 -9.48 0.96
CA SER A 4 6.60 -8.10 0.57
C SER A 4 5.73 -7.63 -0.60
N CYS A 5 4.81 -6.71 -0.34
CA CYS A 5 3.87 -6.16 -1.32
C CYS A 5 4.32 -4.74 -1.73
N VAL A 6 5.15 -4.68 -2.78
CA VAL A 6 5.87 -3.46 -3.19
C VAL A 6 5.40 -3.00 -4.56
N GLY A 7 5.18 -1.69 -4.71
CA GLY A 7 4.72 -1.07 -5.96
C GLY A 7 3.43 -1.68 -6.48
N ALA A 8 3.44 -2.21 -7.71
CA ALA A 8 2.30 -2.92 -8.29
C ALA A 8 1.69 -3.99 -7.36
N GLY A 9 2.51 -4.59 -6.48
CA GLY A 9 2.08 -5.55 -5.47
C GLY A 9 1.06 -5.01 -4.47
N ILE A 10 0.99 -3.69 -4.21
CA ILE A 10 -0.06 -3.04 -3.42
C ILE A 10 -0.96 -2.13 -4.27
N GLU A 11 -0.47 -1.58 -5.38
CA GLU A 11 -1.28 -0.72 -6.25
C GLU A 11 -2.45 -1.45 -6.90
N VAL A 12 -2.20 -2.67 -7.41
CA VAL A 12 -3.24 -3.46 -8.09
C VAL A 12 -4.29 -3.96 -7.09
N PRO A 13 -3.91 -4.59 -5.96
CA PRO A 13 -4.91 -4.99 -4.95
C PRO A 13 -5.70 -3.84 -4.36
N ALA A 14 -5.15 -2.62 -4.30
CA ALA A 14 -5.86 -1.45 -3.78
C ALA A 14 -7.18 -1.12 -4.52
N PHE A 15 -7.39 -1.63 -5.74
CA PHE A 15 -8.65 -1.55 -6.48
C PHE A 15 -9.70 -2.58 -6.07
N ALA A 16 -9.32 -3.65 -5.37
CA ALA A 16 -10.27 -4.66 -4.91
C ALA A 16 -11.30 -4.03 -3.96
N SER A 17 -12.48 -4.64 -3.84
CA SER A 17 -13.47 -4.25 -2.82
C SER A 17 -13.00 -4.60 -1.41
N ARG A 18 -12.25 -5.69 -1.27
CA ARG A 18 -11.75 -6.22 0.00
C ARG A 18 -10.32 -6.72 -0.15
N ILE A 19 -9.46 -6.36 0.80
CA ILE A 19 -8.05 -6.77 0.86
C ILE A 19 -7.78 -7.41 2.22
N VAL A 20 -7.32 -8.66 2.17
CA VAL A 20 -6.84 -9.39 3.35
C VAL A 20 -5.34 -9.56 3.23
N ALA A 21 -4.59 -9.35 4.32
CA ALA A 21 -3.15 -9.60 4.35
C ALA A 21 -2.78 -10.57 5.48
N ALA A 22 -1.82 -11.47 5.26
CA ALA A 22 -1.29 -12.30 6.31
C ALA A 22 -0.42 -11.49 7.26
N GLN A 23 -0.40 -11.85 8.55
CA GLN A 23 0.45 -11.21 9.54
C GLN A 23 1.92 -11.19 9.07
N GLY A 24 2.60 -10.05 9.25
CA GLY A 24 3.99 -9.86 8.79
C GLY A 24 4.13 -9.48 7.31
N THR A 25 3.03 -9.27 6.59
CA THR A 25 3.05 -8.63 5.26
C THR A 25 3.51 -7.19 5.37
N VAL A 26 4.36 -6.75 4.44
CA VAL A 26 4.90 -5.38 4.41
C VAL A 26 4.49 -4.69 3.11
N PHE A 27 4.13 -3.41 3.19
CA PHE A 27 3.69 -2.60 2.05
C PHE A 27 4.65 -1.43 1.80
N ARG A 28 4.95 -1.13 0.53
CA ARG A 28 5.84 -0.02 0.16
C ARG A 28 5.58 0.50 -1.24
N LEU A 29 5.79 1.79 -1.46
CA LEU A 29 5.82 2.45 -2.77
C LEU A 29 7.19 3.13 -3.00
N PRO A 30 8.19 2.41 -3.56
CA PRO A 30 9.55 2.92 -3.74
C PRO A 30 9.76 3.73 -5.03
N GLU A 31 8.73 3.94 -5.85
CA GLU A 31 8.84 4.46 -7.21
C GLU A 31 9.56 5.80 -7.29
N VAL A 32 9.32 6.70 -6.33
CA VAL A 32 9.90 8.04 -6.30
C VAL A 32 11.42 8.01 -6.19
N SER A 33 12.00 7.06 -5.45
CA SER A 33 13.47 6.96 -5.33
C SER A 33 14.15 6.51 -6.63
N MET A 34 13.37 5.95 -7.56
CA MET A 34 13.81 5.53 -8.90
C MET A 34 13.51 6.58 -9.97
N GLY A 35 13.03 7.77 -9.58
CA GLY A 35 12.61 8.82 -10.53
C GLY A 35 11.29 8.51 -11.22
N LEU A 36 10.46 7.64 -10.64
CA LEU A 36 9.17 7.20 -11.17
C LEU A 36 8.01 7.62 -10.24
N ILE A 37 6.79 7.30 -10.66
CA ILE A 37 5.58 7.41 -9.84
C ILE A 37 4.86 6.04 -9.77
N PRO A 38 3.98 5.81 -8.78
CA PRO A 38 3.14 4.61 -8.72
C PRO A 38 2.23 4.49 -9.97
N GLY A 39 2.70 3.70 -10.94
CA GLY A 39 2.19 3.70 -12.31
C GLY A 39 1.17 2.60 -12.62
N ALA A 40 1.04 1.59 -11.76
CA ALA A 40 0.06 0.51 -11.89
C ALA A 40 -1.33 0.91 -11.33
N GLY A 41 -1.62 2.22 -11.29
CA GLY A 41 -2.83 2.79 -10.74
C GLY A 41 -2.71 3.24 -9.28
N GLY A 42 -1.53 3.18 -8.67
CA GLY A 42 -1.28 3.59 -7.28
C GLY A 42 -1.64 5.03 -6.96
N CYS A 43 -1.39 5.95 -7.90
CA CYS A 43 -1.81 7.36 -7.78
C CYS A 43 -3.34 7.54 -7.70
N VAL A 44 -4.10 6.49 -8.00
CA VAL A 44 -5.55 6.50 -8.14
C VAL A 44 -6.20 5.64 -7.05
N SER A 45 -5.70 4.44 -6.78
CA SER A 45 -6.27 3.50 -5.81
C SER A 45 -5.85 3.81 -4.36
N ILE A 46 -4.57 4.09 -4.13
CA ILE A 46 -4.03 4.26 -2.76
C ILE A 46 -4.63 5.48 -2.05
N PRO A 47 -4.71 6.69 -2.65
CA PRO A 47 -5.34 7.84 -2.01
C PRO A 47 -6.81 7.63 -1.67
N ARG A 48 -7.54 6.75 -2.38
CA ARG A 48 -8.93 6.43 -2.06
C ARG A 48 -9.08 5.54 -0.84
N ARG A 49 -8.08 4.69 -0.57
CA ARG A 49 -8.05 3.85 0.64
C ARG A 49 -7.59 4.61 1.87
N ILE A 50 -6.44 5.29 1.78
CA ILE A 50 -5.77 5.86 2.96
C ILE A 50 -5.79 7.39 3.02
N GLY A 51 -6.43 8.06 2.06
CA GLY A 51 -6.41 9.51 1.93
C GLY A 51 -5.10 10.05 1.33
N ARG A 52 -5.18 11.26 0.76
CA ARG A 52 -4.07 11.87 0.01
C ARG A 52 -2.78 12.05 0.81
N HIS A 53 -2.88 12.42 2.09
CA HIS A 53 -1.71 12.79 2.89
C HIS A 53 -0.85 11.57 3.25
N ARG A 54 -1.49 10.46 3.64
CA ARG A 54 -0.81 9.18 3.89
C ARG A 54 -0.26 8.58 2.60
N ALA A 55 -1.00 8.68 1.50
CA ALA A 55 -0.51 8.25 0.19
C ALA A 55 0.76 9.02 -0.22
N TYR A 56 0.76 10.35 -0.12
CA TYR A 56 1.96 11.14 -0.41
C TYR A 56 3.11 10.80 0.52
N TRP A 57 2.86 10.68 1.83
CA TRP A 57 3.90 10.29 2.77
C TRP A 57 4.52 8.95 2.39
N LEU A 58 3.69 7.94 2.07
CA LEU A 58 4.17 6.62 1.68
C LEU A 58 5.02 6.67 0.39
N CYS A 59 4.57 7.38 -0.64
CA CYS A 59 5.29 7.50 -1.91
C CYS A 59 6.60 8.29 -1.77
N VAL A 60 6.58 9.43 -1.07
CA VAL A 60 7.74 10.34 -0.97
C VAL A 60 8.81 9.77 -0.04
N THR A 61 8.41 9.11 1.05
CA THR A 61 9.38 8.54 1.99
C THR A 61 9.87 7.16 1.57
N GLY A 62 9.10 6.42 0.76
CA GLY A 62 9.39 5.02 0.46
C GLY A 62 9.40 4.12 1.71
N ALA A 63 8.73 4.55 2.79
CA ALA A 63 8.68 3.84 4.06
C ALA A 63 7.95 2.49 3.92
N ALA A 64 8.35 1.54 4.76
CA ALA A 64 7.66 0.27 4.90
C ALA A 64 6.49 0.40 5.90
N LEU A 65 5.31 -0.04 5.48
CA LEU A 65 4.11 -0.17 6.31
C LEU A 65 3.98 -1.62 6.78
N ASP A 66 3.86 -1.82 8.09
CA ASP A 66 3.49 -3.11 8.66
C ASP A 66 1.97 -3.38 8.52
N THR A 67 1.57 -4.62 8.79
CA THR A 67 0.18 -5.07 8.70
C THR A 67 -0.76 -4.27 9.60
N GLU A 68 -0.32 -3.97 10.81
CA GLU A 68 -1.09 -3.32 11.87
C GLU A 68 -1.41 -1.86 11.48
N THR A 69 -0.40 -1.13 11.01
CA THR A 69 -0.56 0.23 10.52
C THR A 69 -1.35 0.26 9.21
N ALA A 70 -1.12 -0.70 8.31
CA ALA A 70 -1.91 -0.83 7.08
C ALA A 70 -3.41 -1.02 7.37
N LEU A 71 -3.75 -1.85 8.37
CA LEU A 71 -5.13 -2.03 8.83
C LEU A 71 -5.67 -0.74 9.47
N ALA A 72 -4.90 -0.11 10.36
CA ALA A 72 -5.29 1.13 11.02
C ALA A 72 -5.51 2.29 10.03
N TRP A 73 -4.85 2.25 8.87
CA TRP A 73 -5.00 3.24 7.81
C TRP A 73 -6.08 2.88 6.79
N SER A 74 -6.70 1.71 6.92
CA SER A 74 -7.64 1.14 5.95
C SER A 74 -7.02 0.89 4.57
N LEU A 75 -5.69 0.70 4.51
CA LEU A 75 -5.02 0.23 3.29
C LEU A 75 -5.44 -1.22 2.98
N ILE A 76 -5.62 -2.01 4.03
CA ILE A 76 -6.19 -3.36 4.02
C ILE A 76 -7.41 -3.41 4.94
N ASP A 77 -8.25 -4.43 4.76
CA ASP A 77 -9.52 -4.57 5.47
C ASP A 77 -9.48 -5.65 6.58
N GLU A 78 -8.54 -6.60 6.50
CA GLU A 78 -8.38 -7.67 7.49
C GLU A 78 -6.93 -8.19 7.52
N ILE A 79 -6.49 -8.63 8.70
CA ILE A 79 -5.26 -9.42 8.87
C ILE A 79 -5.65 -10.89 9.06
N SER A 80 -5.24 -11.77 8.13
CA SER A 80 -5.40 -13.22 8.30
C SER A 80 -4.32 -13.78 9.22
N ARG A 81 -4.72 -14.72 10.08
CA ARG A 81 -3.82 -15.47 10.95
C ARG A 81 -2.84 -16.34 10.17
#